data_AF-A0A372QET3-F1
#
_entry.id   AF-A0A372QET3-F1
#
_cell.length_a   1.000
_cell.length_b   1.000
_cell.length_c   1.000
_cell.angle_alpha   90.00
_cell.angle_beta   90.00
_cell.angle_gamma   90.00
#
_symmetry.space_group_name_H-M   'P 1'
#
loop_
_entity.id
_entity.type
_entity.pdbx_description
1 polymer ?
#
loop_
_entity_poly.entity_id
_entity_poly.type
_entity_poly.pdbx_seq_one_letter_code
_entity_poly.pdbx_strand_id
1 'polypeptide(L)'
;MDSLFPINIYDKFLKQDNKLLGSDDNNIRVVVGLDFGTTYSGFAYCHVSDEVNICSNDVWNGNVGQLKTNTVLQYDDEYNNVKLWGAPALVKKQGRSRTRRQKNNENDKPVELFKLHLGDLLEELKPKLPVDYKKAITDYLREIGKV
;
A
#
# COMPACT_ATOMS: atom_id res chain seq x y z
N MET A 1 -31.46 18.48 -28.90
CA MET A 1 -30.97 17.10 -28.70
C MET A 1 -30.02 17.21 -27.53
N ASP A 2 -30.57 17.06 -26.33
CA ASP A 2 -29.81 17.19 -25.09
C ASP A 2 -29.19 15.83 -24.80
N SER A 3 -27.89 15.69 -25.09
CA SER A 3 -27.12 14.52 -24.72
C SER A 3 -26.88 14.55 -23.20
N LEU A 4 -27.71 13.81 -22.48
CA LEU A 4 -27.50 13.43 -21.09
C LEU A 4 -26.22 12.58 -20.99
N PHE A 5 -25.08 13.23 -20.79
CA PHE A 5 -23.91 12.55 -20.24
C PHE A 5 -24.21 12.24 -18.76
N PRO A 6 -23.98 10.99 -18.28
CA PRO A 6 -24.13 10.70 -16.87
C PRO A 6 -23.13 11.55 -16.09
N ILE A 7 -23.65 12.31 -15.11
CA ILE A 7 -22.85 13.11 -14.16
C ILE A 7 -21.76 12.20 -13.62
N ASN A 8 -20.51 12.56 -13.89
CA ASN A 8 -19.36 11.80 -13.44
C ASN A 8 -19.40 11.72 -11.91
N ILE A 9 -19.19 10.54 -11.34
CA ILE A 9 -19.16 10.33 -9.90
C ILE A 9 -18.15 11.28 -9.24
N TYR A 10 -17.05 11.60 -9.92
CA TYR A 10 -16.07 12.60 -9.47
C TYR A 10 -16.67 14.02 -9.35
N ASP A 11 -17.47 14.46 -10.32
CA ASP A 11 -18.15 15.77 -10.25
C ASP A 11 -19.14 15.84 -9.09
N LYS A 12 -19.75 14.69 -8.74
CA LYS A 12 -20.68 14.60 -7.62
C LYS A 12 -19.96 14.70 -6.28
N PHE A 13 -18.80 14.06 -6.13
CA PHE A 13 -17.95 14.21 -4.93
C PHE A 13 -17.42 15.65 -4.79
N LEU A 14 -16.88 16.22 -5.87
CA LEU A 14 -16.38 17.61 -5.87
C LEU A 14 -17.48 18.63 -5.53
N LYS A 15 -18.71 18.46 -6.04
CA LYS A 15 -19.84 19.35 -5.71
C LYS A 15 -20.34 19.17 -4.28
N GLN A 16 -20.20 17.98 -3.70
CA GLN A 16 -20.65 17.69 -2.35
C GLN A 16 -19.69 18.27 -1.29
N ASP A 17 -18.38 18.26 -1.57
CA ASP A 17 -17.35 18.80 -0.67
C ASP A 17 -17.32 20.34 -0.65
N ASN A 18 -17.62 20.99 -1.79
CA ASN A 18 -17.74 22.45 -1.87
C ASN A 18 -18.84 23.04 -0.97
N LYS A 19 -19.81 22.23 -0.53
CA LYS A 19 -20.89 22.70 0.36
C LYS A 19 -20.56 22.54 1.86
N LEU A 20 -19.50 21.83 2.21
CA LEU A 20 -19.06 21.57 3.59
C LEU A 20 -17.83 22.40 4.01
N LEU A 21 -17.14 23.05 3.06
CA LEU A 21 -15.98 23.91 3.31
C LEU A 21 -16.41 25.33 3.68
N GLY A 22 -17.14 25.44 4.79
CA GLY A 22 -17.54 26.69 5.40
C GLY A 22 -16.94 26.86 6.80
N SER A 23 -15.62 26.92 6.90
CA SER A 23 -14.84 27.56 7.98
C SER A 23 -13.36 27.16 7.83
N ASP A 24 -12.46 28.11 8.02
CA ASP A 24 -11.01 28.05 7.76
C ASP A 24 -10.27 26.76 8.19
N ASP A 25 -9.17 26.47 7.47
CA ASP A 25 -8.04 25.58 7.83
C ASP A 25 -8.08 24.08 7.51
N ASN A 26 -8.57 23.67 6.33
CA ASN A 26 -8.05 22.46 5.68
C ASN A 26 -7.52 22.78 4.29
N ASN A 27 -6.28 23.30 4.24
CA ASN A 27 -5.56 23.51 2.99
C ASN A 27 -5.08 22.15 2.45
N ILE A 28 -6.02 21.36 1.89
CA ILE A 28 -5.72 20.13 1.17
C ILE A 28 -4.89 20.52 -0.05
N ARG A 29 -3.63 20.08 -0.09
CA ARG A 29 -2.70 20.40 -1.18
C ARG A 29 -2.62 19.30 -2.23
N VAL A 30 -2.84 18.06 -1.80
CA VAL A 30 -2.68 16.85 -2.61
C VAL A 30 -3.81 15.89 -2.29
N VAL A 31 -4.39 15.29 -3.32
CA VAL A 31 -5.31 14.16 -3.20
C VAL A 31 -4.57 12.91 -3.65
N VAL A 32 -4.66 11.83 -2.88
CA VAL A 32 -4.00 10.56 -3.16
C VAL A 32 -5.04 9.47 -3.36
N GLY A 33 -5.06 8.85 -4.54
CA GLY A 33 -5.77 7.61 -4.82
C GLY A 33 -4.88 6.41 -4.52
N LEU A 34 -5.13 5.72 -3.40
CA LEU A 34 -4.37 4.54 -2.99
C LEU A 34 -5.08 3.26 -3.43
N ASP A 35 -4.41 2.47 -4.29
CA ASP A 35 -4.78 1.09 -4.56
C ASP A 35 -4.02 0.17 -3.60
N PHE A 36 -4.65 -0.17 -2.48
CA PHE A 36 -4.13 -1.15 -1.53
C PHE A 36 -4.57 -2.56 -1.95
N GLY A 37 -3.83 -3.22 -2.83
CA GLY A 37 -4.15 -4.56 -3.33
C GLY A 37 -3.62 -5.69 -2.44
N THR A 38 -4.07 -6.93 -2.67
CA THR A 38 -3.63 -8.10 -1.89
C THR A 38 -2.19 -8.49 -2.19
N THR A 39 -1.76 -8.36 -3.45
CA THR A 39 -0.44 -8.78 -3.94
C THR A 39 0.45 -7.59 -4.30
N TYR A 40 -0.15 -6.55 -4.86
CA TYR A 40 0.53 -5.32 -5.27
C TYR A 40 -0.28 -4.12 -4.80
N SER A 41 0.40 -3.08 -4.37
CA SER A 41 -0.20 -1.78 -4.09
C SER A 41 0.48 -0.69 -4.90
N GLY A 42 -0.23 0.40 -5.14
CA GLY A 42 0.32 1.60 -5.75
C GLY A 42 -0.57 2.78 -5.41
N PHE A 43 -0.10 3.99 -5.71
CA PHE A 43 -0.92 5.17 -5.58
C PHE A 43 -0.69 6.12 -6.74
N ALA A 44 -1.72 6.90 -7.04
CA ALA A 44 -1.62 8.08 -7.87
C ALA A 44 -2.02 9.29 -7.03
N TYR A 45 -1.52 10.45 -7.40
CA TYR A 45 -1.80 11.70 -6.70
C TYR A 45 -1.96 12.84 -7.69
N CYS A 46 -2.69 13.87 -7.29
CA CYS A 46 -2.74 15.15 -7.99
C CYS A 46 -2.64 16.29 -6.98
N HIS A 47 -2.05 17.40 -7.42
CA HIS A 47 -2.09 18.63 -6.65
C HIS A 47 -3.44 19.30 -6.85
N VAL A 48 -4.05 19.80 -5.78
CA VAL A 48 -5.34 20.52 -5.87
C VAL A 48 -5.21 21.80 -6.70
N SER A 49 -4.02 22.39 -6.75
CA SER A 49 -3.72 23.53 -7.62
C SER A 49 -3.55 23.17 -9.11
N ASP A 50 -3.48 21.87 -9.45
CA ASP A 50 -3.27 21.35 -10.81
C ASP A 50 -4.06 20.04 -11.00
N GLU A 51 -5.39 20.16 -10.98
CA GLU A 51 -6.33 19.02 -10.95
C GLU A 51 -6.26 18.11 -12.19
N VAL A 52 -5.72 18.61 -13.31
CA VAL A 52 -5.58 17.86 -14.56
C VAL A 52 -4.34 16.96 -14.58
N ASN A 53 -3.39 17.20 -13.68
CA ASN A 53 -2.10 16.52 -13.68
C ASN A 53 -2.05 15.42 -12.61
N ILE A 54 -2.51 14.23 -13.01
CA ILE A 54 -2.49 13.04 -12.17
C ILE A 54 -1.17 12.29 -12.41
N CYS A 55 -0.39 12.15 -11.34
CA CYS A 55 0.88 11.44 -11.33
C CYS A 55 0.71 10.09 -10.64
N SER A 56 1.08 9.00 -11.32
CA SER A 56 1.23 7.70 -10.65
C SER A 56 2.63 7.60 -10.06
N ASN A 57 2.76 7.14 -8.82
CA ASN A 57 4.10 6.88 -8.29
C ASN A 57 4.71 5.67 -9.00
N ASP A 58 5.90 5.86 -9.54
CA ASP A 58 6.65 4.82 -10.25
C ASP A 58 8.02 4.52 -9.65
N VAL A 59 8.35 5.16 -8.52
CA VAL A 59 9.60 4.98 -7.79
C VAL A 59 9.32 4.21 -6.50
N TRP A 60 9.86 3.00 -6.39
CA TRP A 60 9.67 2.12 -5.23
C TRP A 60 11.01 1.55 -4.75
N ASN A 61 11.36 1.82 -3.50
CA ASN A 61 12.61 1.34 -2.90
C ASN A 61 13.87 1.66 -3.76
N GLY A 62 13.87 2.81 -4.43
CA GLY A 62 14.96 3.25 -5.33
C GLY A 62 14.90 2.68 -6.76
N ASN A 63 13.94 1.83 -7.09
CA ASN A 63 13.73 1.32 -8.44
C ASN A 63 12.68 2.18 -9.17
N VAL A 64 12.96 2.59 -10.40
CA VAL A 64 12.11 3.46 -11.22
C VAL A 64 11.36 2.65 -12.28
N GLY A 65 10.17 3.11 -12.67
CA GLY A 65 9.41 2.61 -13.81
C GLY A 65 8.40 1.51 -13.50
N GLN A 66 8.19 1.17 -12.22
CA GLN A 66 7.16 0.22 -11.80
C GLN A 66 5.98 1.00 -11.22
N LEU A 67 4.77 0.86 -11.74
CA LEU A 67 3.60 1.60 -11.22
C LEU A 67 3.08 1.08 -9.87
N LYS A 68 3.57 -0.08 -9.42
CA LYS A 68 3.14 -0.75 -8.19
C LYS A 68 4.31 -1.46 -7.54
N THR A 69 4.22 -1.65 -6.23
CA THR A 69 5.13 -2.45 -5.41
C THR A 69 4.37 -3.59 -4.74
N ASN A 70 5.08 -4.64 -4.30
CA ASN A 70 4.46 -5.78 -3.63
C ASN A 70 3.81 -5.38 -2.29
N THR A 71 2.65 -5.97 -1.97
CA THR A 71 1.98 -5.83 -0.66
C THR A 71 2.55 -6.83 0.34
N VAL A 72 3.77 -6.57 0.79
CA VAL A 72 4.58 -7.51 1.57
C VAL A 72 5.47 -6.78 2.56
N LEU A 73 5.70 -7.43 3.70
CA LEU A 73 6.61 -6.98 4.76
C LEU A 73 7.59 -8.09 5.12
N GLN A 74 8.76 -7.72 5.61
CA GLN A 74 9.67 -8.60 6.33
C GLN A 74 10.06 -7.91 7.63
N TYR A 75 9.86 -8.58 8.76
CA TYR A 75 10.15 -8.05 10.08
C TYR A 75 11.53 -8.48 10.59
N ASP A 76 11.96 -7.88 11.70
CA ASP A 76 12.98 -8.44 12.58
C ASP A 76 12.50 -9.72 13.29
N ASP A 77 13.42 -10.40 13.96
CA ASP A 77 13.17 -11.70 14.61
C ASP A 77 12.10 -11.61 15.71
N GLU A 78 11.87 -10.43 16.28
CA GLU A 78 10.90 -10.17 17.34
C GLU A 78 9.56 -9.63 16.82
N TYR A 79 9.43 -9.45 15.51
CA TYR A 79 8.28 -8.85 14.84
C TYR A 79 7.94 -7.42 15.29
N ASN A 80 8.90 -6.74 15.89
CA ASN A 80 8.76 -5.39 16.43
C ASN A 80 8.88 -4.35 15.30
N ASN A 81 9.88 -4.50 14.42
CA ASN A 81 10.19 -3.53 13.38
C ASN A 81 10.15 -4.15 11.97
N VAL A 82 9.68 -3.38 10.99
CA VAL A 82 9.81 -3.72 9.58
C VAL A 82 11.26 -3.52 9.13
N LYS A 83 11.91 -4.58 8.64
CA LYS A 83 13.26 -4.54 8.05
C LYS A 83 13.21 -4.20 6.57
N LEU A 84 12.29 -4.83 5.83
CA LEU A 84 12.10 -4.64 4.39
C LEU A 84 10.60 -4.64 4.07
N TRP A 85 10.22 -3.95 3.00
CA TRP A 85 8.86 -3.94 2.47
C TRP A 85 8.91 -3.88 0.95
N GLY A 86 7.80 -4.20 0.28
CA GLY A 86 7.77 -4.20 -1.18
C GLY A 86 8.66 -5.28 -1.80
N ALA A 87 9.11 -5.06 -3.04
CA ALA A 87 9.95 -6.02 -3.77
C ALA A 87 11.21 -6.49 -2.99
N PRO A 88 11.93 -5.62 -2.23
CA PRO A 88 13.05 -6.05 -1.40
C PRO A 88 12.74 -7.16 -0.39
N ALA A 89 11.52 -7.21 0.17
CA ALA A 89 11.14 -8.23 1.16
C ALA A 89 10.95 -9.64 0.54
N LEU A 90 10.87 -9.76 -0.79
CA LEU A 90 10.75 -11.05 -1.48
C LEU A 90 12.11 -11.67 -1.85
N VAL A 91 13.19 -10.90 -1.78
CA VAL A 91 14.51 -11.36 -2.23
C VAL A 91 15.07 -12.36 -1.23
N LYS A 92 14.92 -13.65 -1.53
CA LYS A 92 15.67 -14.71 -0.83
C LYS A 92 17.15 -14.49 -1.09
N LYS A 93 17.93 -14.12 -0.06
CA LYS A 93 19.40 -14.16 -0.13
C LYS A 93 19.83 -15.59 -0.47
N GLN A 94 20.11 -15.86 -1.74
CA GLN A 94 20.84 -17.06 -2.15
C GLN A 94 22.27 -16.90 -1.63
N GLY A 95 22.53 -17.43 -0.44
CA GLY A 95 23.86 -17.34 0.17
C GLY A 95 24.86 -18.18 -0.62
N ARG A 96 25.82 -17.53 -1.29
CA ARG A 96 27.17 -18.08 -1.38
C ARG A 96 27.69 -18.19 0.05
N SER A 97 27.90 -19.43 0.49
CA SER A 97 28.52 -19.83 1.76
C SER A 97 27.89 -19.26 3.04
N ARG A 98 26.87 -19.94 3.56
CA ARG A 98 26.59 -19.96 5.01
C ARG A 98 26.52 -21.41 5.44
N THR A 99 27.25 -21.73 6.51
CA THR A 99 27.23 -23.02 7.20
C THR A 99 25.78 -23.46 7.41
N ARG A 100 25.52 -24.76 7.23
CA ARG A 100 24.22 -25.45 7.23
C ARG A 100 23.25 -25.09 8.38
N ARG A 101 23.70 -24.37 9.41
CA ARG A 101 22.96 -23.91 10.60
C ARG A 101 22.10 -22.66 10.40
N GLN A 102 22.36 -21.79 9.41
CA GLN A 102 21.58 -20.56 9.16
C GLN A 102 20.48 -20.70 8.09
N LYS A 103 20.17 -21.94 7.66
CA LYS A 103 19.19 -22.19 6.60
C LYS A 103 17.73 -22.13 7.07
N ASN A 104 17.50 -22.03 8.39
CA ASN A 104 16.20 -22.27 9.03
C ASN A 104 15.72 -21.12 9.94
N ASN A 105 16.18 -19.88 9.77
CA ASN A 105 15.51 -18.78 10.45
C ASN A 105 14.18 -18.51 9.73
N GLU A 106 13.09 -19.08 10.25
CA GLU A 106 11.73 -18.82 9.77
C GLU A 106 11.37 -17.34 9.81
N ASN A 107 12.12 -16.56 10.57
CA ASN A 107 11.93 -15.13 10.81
C ASN A 107 12.29 -14.24 9.60
N ASP A 108 13.00 -14.75 8.59
CA ASP A 108 13.26 -14.02 7.34
C ASP A 108 12.15 -14.27 6.29
N LYS A 109 11.03 -14.92 6.67
CA LYS A 109 9.92 -15.16 5.74
C LYS A 109 9.12 -13.86 5.52
N PRO A 110 8.77 -13.55 4.27
CA PRO A 110 7.86 -12.45 3.99
C PRO A 110 6.48 -12.70 4.59
N VAL A 111 5.85 -11.62 5.06
CA VAL A 111 4.46 -11.56 5.52
C VAL A 111 3.64 -10.98 4.38
N GLU A 112 2.85 -11.84 3.75
CA GLU A 112 2.06 -11.56 2.54
C GLU A 112 0.57 -11.77 2.82
N LEU A 113 -0.29 -11.32 1.90
CA LEU A 113 -1.73 -11.59 1.88
C LEU A 113 -2.50 -11.15 3.12
N PHE A 114 -1.90 -10.34 4.01
CA PHE A 114 -2.53 -9.87 5.24
C PHE A 114 -3.81 -9.06 4.99
N LYS A 115 -3.97 -8.46 3.80
CA LYS A 115 -5.23 -7.82 3.37
C LYS A 115 -6.41 -8.78 3.31
N LEU A 116 -6.20 -10.08 3.06
CA LEU A 116 -7.28 -11.06 3.00
C LEU A 116 -8.06 -11.19 4.31
N HIS A 117 -7.47 -10.78 5.45
CA HIS A 117 -8.17 -10.70 6.74
C HIS A 117 -9.27 -9.64 6.77
N LEU A 118 -9.28 -8.67 5.85
CA LEU A 118 -10.35 -7.69 5.69
C LEU A 118 -11.55 -8.23 4.89
N GLY A 119 -11.38 -9.36 4.19
CA GLY A 119 -12.44 -9.97 3.40
C GLY A 119 -13.36 -10.83 4.25
N ASP A 120 -14.59 -11.05 3.74
CA ASP A 120 -15.55 -11.99 4.30
C ASP A 120 -15.19 -13.43 3.90
N LEU A 121 -14.04 -13.88 4.40
CA LEU A 121 -13.53 -15.23 4.22
C LEU A 121 -13.79 -16.05 5.48
N LEU A 122 -14.08 -17.34 5.30
CA LEU A 122 -14.04 -18.29 6.39
C LEU A 122 -12.66 -18.24 7.08
N GLU A 123 -12.63 -18.31 8.40
CA GLU A 123 -11.39 -18.19 9.19
C GLU A 123 -10.31 -19.20 8.75
N GLU A 124 -10.71 -20.40 8.32
CA GLU A 124 -9.80 -21.43 7.82
C GLU A 124 -9.12 -21.08 6.48
N LEU A 125 -9.71 -20.19 5.70
CA LEU A 125 -9.18 -19.70 4.43
C LEU A 125 -8.29 -18.46 4.60
N LYS A 126 -8.34 -17.81 5.77
CA LYS A 126 -7.49 -16.65 6.04
C LYS A 126 -6.03 -17.08 6.22
N PRO A 127 -5.07 -16.34 5.66
CA PRO A 127 -3.65 -16.69 5.76
C PRO A 127 -3.21 -16.65 7.23
N LYS A 128 -2.45 -17.65 7.67
CA LYS A 128 -1.81 -17.63 9.00
C LYS A 128 -0.66 -16.63 8.97
N LEU A 129 -0.75 -15.60 9.79
CA LEU A 129 0.25 -14.55 9.88
C LEU A 129 1.05 -14.68 11.19
N PRO A 130 2.35 -14.34 11.20
CA PRO A 130 3.15 -14.32 12.43
C PRO A 130 2.86 -13.11 13.33
N VAL A 131 2.10 -12.12 12.81
CA VAL A 131 1.65 -10.92 13.51
C VAL A 131 0.16 -10.70 13.28
N ASP A 132 -0.48 -9.90 14.13
CA ASP A 132 -1.84 -9.43 13.90
C ASP A 132 -1.96 -8.71 12.55
N TYR A 133 -3.03 -9.00 11.79
CA TYR A 133 -3.21 -8.45 10.45
C TYR A 133 -3.35 -6.92 10.47
N LYS A 134 -3.91 -6.32 11.52
CA LYS A 134 -4.03 -4.85 11.65
C LYS A 134 -2.65 -4.23 11.82
N LYS A 135 -1.74 -4.89 12.56
CA LYS A 135 -0.34 -4.46 12.65
C LYS A 135 0.30 -4.50 11.27
N ALA A 136 0.19 -5.62 10.55
CA ALA A 136 0.76 -5.75 9.20
C ALA A 136 0.21 -4.71 8.21
N ILE A 137 -1.10 -4.45 8.21
CA ILE A 137 -1.70 -3.40 7.37
C ILE A 137 -1.14 -2.03 7.75
N THR A 138 -1.14 -1.69 9.05
CA THR A 138 -0.68 -0.38 9.54
C THR A 138 0.79 -0.15 9.21
N ASP A 139 1.63 -1.16 9.41
CA ASP A 139 3.05 -1.07 9.13
C ASP A 139 3.31 -0.94 7.61
N TYR A 140 2.56 -1.68 6.78
CA TYR A 140 2.65 -1.53 5.32
C TYR A 140 2.25 -0.12 4.85
N LEU A 141 1.13 0.40 5.36
CA LEU A 141 0.67 1.75 5.04
C LEU A 141 1.64 2.83 5.54
N ARG A 142 2.32 2.58 6.66
CA ARG A 142 3.39 3.46 7.17
C ARG A 142 4.59 3.46 6.24
N GLU A 143 5.01 2.31 5.71
CA GLU A 143 6.14 2.25 4.78
C GLU A 143 5.82 2.89 3.42
N ILE A 144 4.66 2.61 2.84
CA ILE A 144 4.27 3.19 1.55
C ILE A 144 4.10 4.72 1.63
N GLY A 145 3.69 5.25 2.78
CA GLY A 145 3.57 6.69 3.01
C GLY A 145 4.88 7.44 3.26
N LYS A 146 6.02 6.74 3.30
CA LYS A 146 7.36 7.38 3.34
C LYS A 146 7.91 7.69 1.95
N VAL A 147 7.27 7.14 0.90
CA VAL A 147 7.66 7.32 -0.50
C VAL A 147 7.09 8.62 -1.04
#